data_AF-A0AAE6VT87-F1
#
_entry.id   AF-A0AAE6VT87-F1
#
_cell.length_a   1.000
_cell.length_b   1.000
_cell.length_c   1.000
_cell.angle_alpha   90.00
_cell.angle_beta   90.00
_cell.angle_gamma   90.00
#
_symmetry.space_group_name_H-M   'P 1'
#
loop_
_entity.id
_entity.type
_entity.pdbx_description
1 polymer ?
#
loop_
_entity_poly.entity_id
_entity_poly.type
_entity_poly.pdbx_seq_one_letter_code
_entity_poly.pdbx_strand_id
1 'polypeptide(L)'
;MRATYLFLLCPLLVPIVTSANNLPNFLTADSDKEYRATINHLRGLLPKNGIAEILPGLVSPYGVLDVHPTKFTSAEDKNDFANFNLGVMSHAIFKADPQFVTSLPNRVLCNEKSCRDQRVKAINILLIEQDVINSFFKDNVDITIVQRSDDNVFRVNNAFFTPAGIIQYQPSAVAGFVPSADATYFKNVTNIEACDLCSSRSAKVRDIMAKHHIAAMVKESDGVMNIIFDGISNNHWGVKLSDNSDVKPVKGQPNALGYRYDDVIAITPTVIYYQTN
;
A
#
# COMPACT_ATOMS: atom_id res chain seq x y z
N MET A 1 -7.66 80.70 15.63
CA MET A 1 -8.28 79.42 16.07
C MET A 1 -8.02 78.39 14.99
N ARG A 2 -7.15 77.40 15.25
CA ARG A 2 -6.87 76.29 14.33
C ARG A 2 -7.58 75.05 14.89
N ALA A 3 -8.50 74.47 14.12
CA ALA A 3 -9.15 73.22 14.45
C ALA A 3 -8.32 72.06 13.87
N THR A 4 -7.75 71.26 14.76
CA THR A 4 -6.99 70.05 14.44
C THR A 4 -8.00 68.89 14.34
N TYR A 5 -8.21 68.33 13.15
CA TYR A 5 -8.95 67.08 12.99
C TYR A 5 -8.00 65.90 13.21
N LEU A 6 -8.15 65.23 14.34
CA LEU A 6 -7.47 63.99 14.67
C LEU A 6 -8.21 62.83 13.97
N PHE A 7 -7.73 62.40 12.81
CA PHE A 7 -8.21 61.18 12.15
C PHE A 7 -7.67 59.96 12.92
N LEU A 8 -8.50 59.38 13.79
CA LEU A 8 -8.28 58.04 14.35
C LEU A 8 -8.54 57.01 13.24
N LEU A 9 -7.47 56.59 12.57
CA LEU A 9 -7.44 55.38 11.76
C LEU A 9 -7.54 54.17 12.69
N CYS A 10 -8.77 53.73 12.96
CA CYS A 10 -9.06 52.43 13.55
C CYS A 10 -8.72 51.38 12.48
N PRO A 11 -7.68 50.54 12.63
CA PRO A 11 -7.49 49.44 11.71
C PRO A 11 -8.63 48.45 11.99
N LEU A 12 -9.56 48.35 11.04
CA LEU A 12 -10.43 47.20 10.93
C LEU A 12 -9.54 45.95 10.85
N LEU A 13 -9.32 45.33 12.01
CA LEU A 13 -8.92 43.93 12.12
C LEU A 13 -10.06 43.12 11.50
N VAL A 14 -10.03 42.99 10.18
CA VAL A 14 -10.77 41.94 9.49
C VAL A 14 -10.19 40.64 10.04
N PRO A 15 -10.96 39.81 10.76
CA PRO A 15 -10.48 38.47 11.05
C PRO A 15 -10.30 37.83 9.68
N ILE A 16 -9.05 37.55 9.31
CA ILE A 16 -8.76 36.59 8.26
C ILE A 16 -9.35 35.30 8.82
N VAL A 17 -10.58 35.00 8.41
CA VAL A 17 -11.15 33.68 8.56
C VAL A 17 -10.25 32.82 7.69
N THR A 18 -9.22 32.25 8.30
CA THR A 18 -8.56 31.08 7.77
C THR A 18 -9.70 30.08 7.62
N SER A 19 -10.16 29.89 6.39
CA SER A 19 -10.96 28.73 6.03
C SER A 19 -10.24 27.54 6.66
N ALA A 20 -10.84 26.96 7.70
CA ALA A 20 -10.38 25.71 8.26
C ALA A 20 -10.36 24.75 7.07
N ASN A 21 -9.16 24.52 6.52
CA ASN A 21 -8.99 23.49 5.51
C ASN A 21 -9.47 22.22 6.20
N ASN A 22 -10.55 21.62 5.70
CA ASN A 22 -11.08 20.33 6.15
C ASN A 22 -10.09 19.23 5.72
N LEU A 23 -8.85 19.35 6.18
CA LEU A 23 -7.80 18.40 5.96
C LEU A 23 -8.03 17.24 6.93
N PRO A 24 -7.90 15.98 6.47
CA PRO A 24 -7.91 14.86 7.39
C PRO A 24 -6.89 15.05 8.51
N ASN A 25 -7.26 14.68 9.74
CA ASN A 25 -6.44 14.97 10.93
C ASN A 25 -5.05 14.31 10.90
N PHE A 26 -4.89 13.25 10.12
CA PHE A 26 -3.62 12.54 9.90
C PHE A 26 -2.70 13.22 8.86
N LEU A 27 -3.15 14.29 8.20
CA LEU A 27 -2.33 15.09 7.29
C LEU A 27 -1.97 16.45 7.90
N THR A 28 -0.74 16.89 7.66
CA THR A 28 -0.30 18.27 7.85
C THR A 28 -0.40 19.01 6.52
N ALA A 29 -0.26 20.34 6.53
CA ALA A 29 -0.24 21.12 5.29
C ALA A 29 0.86 20.64 4.32
N ASP A 30 2.02 20.25 4.85
CA ASP A 30 3.14 19.77 4.03
C ASP A 30 2.88 18.36 3.50
N SER A 31 2.35 17.42 4.31
CA SER A 31 2.04 16.08 3.80
C SER A 31 0.84 16.08 2.85
N ASP A 32 -0.13 16.99 2.99
CA ASP A 32 -1.19 17.19 1.99
C ASP A 32 -0.62 17.63 0.65
N LYS A 33 0.33 18.58 0.67
CA LYS A 33 1.01 19.05 -0.55
C LYS A 33 1.76 17.90 -1.24
N GLU A 34 2.47 17.07 -0.47
CA GLU A 34 3.14 15.88 -0.99
C GLU A 34 2.13 14.89 -1.59
N TYR A 35 1.04 14.62 -0.88
CA TYR A 35 0.03 13.67 -1.32
C TYR A 35 -0.65 14.13 -2.62
N ARG A 36 -1.02 15.41 -2.73
CA ARG A 36 -1.57 15.97 -3.98
C ARG A 36 -0.61 15.86 -5.15
N ALA A 37 0.69 16.10 -4.91
CA ALA A 37 1.71 15.88 -5.92
C ALA A 37 1.76 14.41 -6.36
N THR A 38 1.73 13.47 -5.40
CA THR A 38 1.66 12.03 -5.67
C THR A 38 0.43 11.68 -6.51
N ILE A 39 -0.77 12.17 -6.17
CA ILE A 39 -1.98 11.92 -6.96
C ILE A 39 -1.84 12.45 -8.38
N ASN A 40 -1.33 13.67 -8.55
CA ASN A 40 -1.14 14.24 -9.89
C ASN A 40 -0.15 13.43 -10.73
N HIS A 41 0.94 12.95 -10.12
CA HIS A 41 1.89 12.05 -10.75
C HIS A 41 1.22 10.74 -11.19
N LEU A 42 0.54 10.04 -10.27
CA LEU A 42 -0.13 8.76 -10.55
C LEU A 42 -1.21 8.89 -11.63
N ARG A 43 -1.95 10.00 -11.66
CA ARG A 43 -2.90 10.33 -12.73
C ARG A 43 -2.23 10.48 -14.09
N GLY A 44 -0.97 10.92 -14.12
CA GLY A 44 -0.19 11.04 -15.35
C GLY A 44 0.27 9.69 -15.91
N LEU A 45 0.35 8.65 -15.07
CA LEU A 45 0.78 7.31 -15.48
C LEU A 45 -0.33 6.47 -16.10
N LEU A 46 -1.58 6.74 -15.71
CA LEU A 46 -2.72 5.93 -16.07
C LEU A 46 -3.46 6.48 -17.30
N PRO A 47 -4.06 5.61 -18.14
CA PRO A 47 -4.79 6.05 -19.31
C PRO A 47 -5.96 6.94 -18.90
N LYS A 48 -6.16 8.03 -19.64
CA LYS A 48 -7.36 8.87 -19.52
C LYS A 48 -8.57 8.00 -19.87
N ASN A 49 -9.58 7.99 -19.00
CA ASN A 49 -10.80 7.17 -19.13
C ASN A 49 -10.56 5.66 -18.99
N GLY A 50 -9.63 5.24 -18.12
CA GLY A 50 -9.51 3.84 -17.73
C GLY A 50 -10.84 3.27 -17.22
N ILE A 51 -11.09 2.00 -17.52
CA ILE A 51 -12.29 1.28 -17.04
C ILE A 51 -12.17 1.02 -15.54
N ALA A 52 -13.27 1.09 -14.78
CA ALA A 52 -13.22 0.98 -13.31
C ALA A 52 -12.79 -0.43 -12.84
N GLU A 53 -12.95 -1.44 -13.69
CA GLU A 53 -12.70 -2.85 -13.42
C GLU A 53 -11.22 -3.17 -13.21
N ILE A 54 -10.29 -2.33 -13.68
CA ILE A 54 -8.86 -2.52 -13.39
C ILE A 54 -8.45 -1.96 -12.03
N LEU A 55 -9.29 -1.13 -11.41
CA LEU A 55 -8.99 -0.48 -10.12
C LEU A 55 -8.58 -1.50 -9.05
N PRO A 56 -9.29 -2.63 -8.82
CA PRO A 56 -8.93 -3.60 -7.77
C PRO A 56 -7.49 -4.11 -7.89
N GLY A 57 -7.01 -4.34 -9.12
CA GLY A 57 -5.62 -4.76 -9.33
C GLY A 57 -4.61 -3.68 -8.95
N LEU A 58 -4.93 -2.41 -9.23
CA LEU A 58 -4.04 -1.28 -8.98
C LEU A 58 -4.00 -0.84 -7.50
N VAL A 59 -5.11 -1.03 -6.77
CA VAL A 59 -5.21 -0.78 -5.31
C VAL A 59 -4.99 -2.03 -4.47
N SER A 60 -4.57 -3.13 -5.09
CA SER A 60 -4.15 -4.34 -4.38
C SER A 60 -2.98 -4.05 -3.43
N PRO A 61 -2.71 -4.89 -2.42
CA PRO A 61 -1.71 -4.61 -1.40
C PRO A 61 -0.34 -4.33 -2.04
N TYR A 62 0.26 -3.18 -1.71
CA TYR A 62 1.50 -2.66 -2.27
C TYR A 62 1.48 -2.33 -3.77
N GLY A 63 0.30 -2.33 -4.41
CA GLY A 63 0.10 -1.94 -5.79
C GLY A 63 0.38 -0.45 -6.04
N VAL A 64 0.33 -0.03 -7.30
CA VAL A 64 0.74 1.34 -7.71
C VAL A 64 -0.18 2.44 -7.16
N LEU A 65 -1.42 2.11 -6.79
CA LEU A 65 -2.36 3.04 -6.17
C LEU A 65 -2.56 2.80 -4.68
N ASP A 66 -1.93 1.77 -4.12
CA ASP A 66 -1.87 1.53 -2.69
C ASP A 66 -0.70 2.33 -2.08
N VAL A 67 -0.90 3.64 -1.96
CA VAL A 67 0.09 4.57 -1.43
C VAL A 67 0.22 4.35 0.07
N HIS A 68 1.45 4.19 0.58
CA HIS A 68 1.71 3.98 2.01
C HIS A 68 2.50 5.13 2.63
N PRO A 69 2.07 5.71 3.76
CA PRO A 69 2.81 6.74 4.47
C PRO A 69 3.84 6.12 5.42
N THR A 70 5.05 5.88 4.94
CA THR A 70 6.07 5.14 5.71
C THR A 70 6.56 5.87 6.97
N LYS A 71 6.31 7.19 7.10
CA LYS A 71 6.71 7.99 8.28
C LYS A 71 5.57 8.22 9.27
N PHE A 72 4.36 7.70 9.02
CA PHE A 72 3.31 7.74 10.03
C PHE A 72 3.66 6.79 11.17
N THR A 73 3.48 7.24 12.41
CA THR A 73 3.79 6.46 13.61
C THR A 73 2.54 5.86 14.25
N SER A 74 1.38 6.53 14.13
CA SER A 74 0.10 6.04 14.62
C SER A 74 -0.46 4.94 13.73
N ALA A 75 -0.85 3.81 14.32
CA ALA A 75 -1.54 2.74 13.61
C ALA A 75 -2.93 3.18 13.11
N GLU A 76 -3.61 4.04 13.89
CA GLU A 76 -4.91 4.61 13.53
C GLU A 76 -4.78 5.51 12.29
N ASP A 77 -3.80 6.40 12.26
CA ASP A 77 -3.57 7.30 11.12
C ASP A 77 -3.24 6.53 9.84
N LYS A 78 -2.46 5.44 9.93
CA LYS A 78 -2.17 4.58 8.78
C LYS A 78 -3.42 3.88 8.26
N ASN A 79 -4.26 3.37 9.17
CA ASN A 79 -5.52 2.72 8.83
C ASN A 79 -6.50 3.70 8.15
N ASP A 80 -6.67 4.88 8.73
CA ASP A 80 -7.54 5.93 8.19
C ASP A 80 -7.03 6.43 6.83
N PHE A 81 -5.71 6.57 6.70
CA PHE A 81 -5.10 6.94 5.44
C PHE A 81 -5.35 5.89 4.34
N ALA A 82 -5.29 4.59 4.63
CA ALA A 82 -5.55 3.55 3.61
C ALA A 82 -6.97 3.69 3.01
N ASN A 83 -7.97 3.88 3.88
CA ASN A 83 -9.36 4.08 3.46
C ASN A 83 -9.56 5.39 2.70
N PHE A 84 -8.97 6.48 3.21
CA PHE A 84 -8.95 7.76 2.52
C PHE A 84 -8.30 7.66 1.13
N ASN A 85 -7.17 6.97 1.04
CA ASN A 85 -6.42 6.77 -0.19
C ASN A 85 -7.25 6.03 -1.23
N LEU A 86 -7.93 4.93 -0.87
CA LEU A 86 -8.84 4.23 -1.78
C LEU A 86 -9.91 5.18 -2.33
N GLY A 87 -10.53 6.01 -1.47
CA GLY A 87 -11.53 6.99 -1.88
C GLY A 87 -10.98 8.01 -2.89
N VAL A 88 -9.79 8.54 -2.62
CA VAL A 88 -9.10 9.49 -3.51
C VAL A 88 -8.74 8.84 -4.85
N MET A 89 -8.14 7.66 -4.85
CA MET A 89 -7.76 6.96 -6.09
C MET A 89 -8.98 6.69 -6.96
N SER A 90 -10.05 6.21 -6.35
CA SER A 90 -11.28 5.88 -7.05
C SER A 90 -11.95 7.11 -7.66
N HIS A 91 -11.97 8.23 -6.94
CA HIS A 91 -12.64 9.43 -7.40
C HIS A 91 -11.78 10.31 -8.32
N ALA A 92 -10.56 10.62 -7.90
CA ALA A 92 -9.67 11.56 -8.59
C ALA A 92 -9.02 10.97 -9.84
N ILE A 93 -8.81 9.65 -9.88
CA ILE A 93 -8.15 8.96 -10.99
C ILE A 93 -9.18 8.26 -11.89
N PHE A 94 -10.03 7.41 -11.32
CA PHE A 94 -10.94 6.55 -12.09
C PHE A 94 -12.34 7.13 -12.30
N LYS A 95 -12.75 8.12 -11.50
CA LYS A 95 -14.15 8.59 -11.44
C LYS A 95 -15.14 7.43 -11.30
N ALA A 96 -14.75 6.42 -10.52
CA ALA A 96 -15.52 5.20 -10.34
C ALA A 96 -16.84 5.49 -9.62
N ASP A 97 -17.83 4.63 -9.84
CA ASP A 97 -19.10 4.68 -9.13
C ASP A 97 -18.86 4.53 -7.60
N PRO A 98 -19.35 5.45 -6.76
CA PRO A 98 -19.16 5.37 -5.31
C PRO A 98 -19.68 4.06 -4.66
N GLN A 99 -20.76 3.47 -5.19
CA GLN A 99 -21.28 2.19 -4.71
C GLN A 99 -20.35 1.03 -5.09
N PHE A 100 -19.74 1.08 -6.28
CA PHE A 100 -18.72 0.11 -6.66
C PHE A 100 -17.55 0.17 -5.66
N VAL A 101 -17.03 1.37 -5.41
CA VAL A 101 -15.86 1.60 -4.55
C VAL A 101 -16.11 1.17 -3.11
N THR A 102 -17.23 1.58 -2.53
CA THR A 102 -17.58 1.21 -1.13
C THR A 102 -17.79 -0.30 -0.97
N SER A 103 -18.15 -1.02 -2.04
CA SER A 103 -18.25 -2.48 -2.01
C SER A 103 -16.89 -3.18 -2.05
N LEU A 104 -15.82 -2.55 -2.56
CA LEU A 104 -14.55 -3.22 -2.86
C LEU A 104 -13.89 -3.86 -1.62
N PRO A 105 -13.68 -3.16 -0.48
CA PRO A 105 -13.05 -3.77 0.69
C PRO A 105 -13.87 -4.93 1.28
N ASN A 106 -15.18 -4.94 1.07
CA ASN A 106 -16.04 -6.03 1.56
C ASN A 106 -15.93 -7.30 0.70
N ARG A 107 -15.48 -7.20 -0.55
CA ARG A 107 -15.31 -8.37 -1.45
C ARG A 107 -14.16 -9.28 -1.02
N VAL A 108 -13.20 -8.74 -0.28
CA VAL A 108 -12.03 -9.47 0.22
C VAL A 108 -12.23 -10.01 1.64
N LEU A 109 -13.37 -9.73 2.29
CA LEU A 109 -13.69 -10.28 3.60
C LEU A 109 -14.29 -11.68 3.50
N CYS A 110 -13.98 -12.51 4.49
CA CYS A 110 -14.34 -13.93 4.52
C CYS A 110 -14.76 -14.32 5.94
N ASN A 111 -16.00 -13.98 6.28
CA ASN A 111 -16.52 -14.14 7.64
C ASN A 111 -17.11 -15.55 7.86
N GLU A 112 -17.36 -16.29 6.78
CA GLU A 112 -17.88 -17.65 6.84
C GLU A 112 -16.76 -18.68 6.98
N LYS A 113 -17.00 -19.71 7.80
CA LYS A 113 -16.07 -20.83 8.00
C LYS A 113 -15.72 -21.53 6.68
N SER A 114 -16.71 -21.74 5.81
CA SER A 114 -16.56 -22.37 4.49
C SER A 114 -15.52 -21.66 3.63
N CYS A 115 -15.62 -20.33 3.54
CA CYS A 115 -14.68 -19.48 2.81
C CYS A 115 -13.28 -19.56 3.44
N ARG A 116 -13.17 -19.50 4.77
CA ARG A 116 -11.88 -19.57 5.46
C ARG A 116 -11.18 -20.92 5.28
N ASP A 117 -11.94 -22.01 5.33
CA ASP A 117 -11.42 -23.35 5.09
C ASP A 117 -10.84 -23.47 3.67
N GLN A 118 -11.41 -22.77 2.68
CA GLN A 118 -10.83 -22.69 1.33
C GLN A 118 -9.51 -21.90 1.31
N ARG A 119 -9.42 -20.78 2.03
CA ARG A 119 -8.18 -20.00 2.16
C ARG A 119 -7.06 -20.80 2.84
N VAL A 120 -7.37 -21.51 3.91
CA VAL A 120 -6.40 -22.40 4.59
C VAL A 120 -5.94 -23.52 3.67
N LYS A 121 -6.82 -24.09 2.83
CA LYS A 121 -6.41 -25.07 1.80
C LYS A 121 -5.45 -24.45 0.78
N ALA A 122 -5.73 -23.24 0.29
CA ALA A 122 -4.84 -22.54 -0.63
C ALA A 122 -3.46 -22.27 0.01
N ILE A 123 -3.43 -21.87 1.28
CA ILE A 123 -2.20 -21.70 2.05
C ILE A 123 -1.44 -23.01 2.16
N ASN A 124 -2.09 -24.12 2.54
CA ASN A 124 -1.41 -25.42 2.64
C ASN A 124 -0.78 -25.87 1.31
N ILE A 125 -1.40 -25.53 0.18
CA ILE A 125 -0.83 -25.80 -1.16
C ILE A 125 0.41 -24.92 -1.41
N LEU A 126 0.41 -23.65 -0.96
CA LEU A 126 1.57 -22.77 -1.04
C LEU A 126 2.74 -23.24 -0.16
N LEU A 127 2.48 -23.80 1.03
CA LEU A 127 3.54 -24.19 1.98
C LEU A 127 4.51 -25.24 1.42
N ILE A 128 4.15 -25.94 0.34
CA ILE A 128 5.08 -26.82 -0.41
C ILE A 128 6.27 -26.02 -0.97
N GLU A 129 6.08 -24.73 -1.28
CA GLU A 129 7.09 -23.84 -1.85
C GLU A 129 7.82 -23.00 -0.77
N GLN A 130 7.53 -23.22 0.52
CA GLN A 130 8.02 -22.38 1.63
C GLN A 130 9.56 -22.27 1.65
N ASP A 131 10.28 -23.36 1.44
CA ASP A 131 11.75 -23.36 1.44
C ASP A 131 12.33 -22.48 0.33
N VAL A 132 11.67 -22.45 -0.83
CA VAL A 132 12.08 -21.60 -1.96
C VAL A 132 11.86 -20.12 -1.61
N ILE A 133 10.71 -19.80 -1.02
CA ILE A 133 10.37 -18.43 -0.59
C ILE A 133 11.37 -17.96 0.48
N ASN A 134 11.61 -18.77 1.50
CA ASN A 134 12.53 -18.44 2.59
C ASN A 134 13.96 -18.28 2.09
N SER A 135 14.44 -19.18 1.23
CA SER A 135 15.78 -19.09 0.64
C SER A 135 15.94 -17.82 -0.20
N PHE A 136 14.92 -17.44 -0.98
CA PHE A 136 14.94 -16.19 -1.74
C PHE A 136 15.15 -14.97 -0.83
N PHE A 137 14.35 -14.78 0.22
CA PHE A 137 14.49 -13.60 1.10
C PHE A 137 15.73 -13.64 1.98
N LYS A 138 16.31 -14.83 2.22
CA LYS A 138 17.60 -15.00 2.90
C LYS A 138 18.78 -14.60 2.00
N ASP A 139 18.77 -15.04 0.74
CA ASP A 139 19.85 -14.79 -0.22
C ASP A 139 19.76 -13.38 -0.82
N ASN A 140 18.60 -12.73 -0.71
CA ASN A 140 18.33 -11.41 -1.27
C ASN A 140 17.96 -10.40 -0.17
N VAL A 141 18.89 -10.15 0.75
CA VAL A 141 18.65 -9.36 1.97
C VAL A 141 18.19 -7.92 1.74
N ASP A 142 18.51 -7.34 0.58
CA ASP A 142 18.10 -6.00 0.15
C ASP A 142 16.66 -5.96 -0.39
N ILE A 143 16.04 -7.11 -0.69
CA ILE A 143 14.65 -7.20 -1.13
C ILE A 143 13.75 -7.46 0.07
N THR A 144 12.88 -6.50 0.38
CA THR A 144 11.92 -6.60 1.48
C THR A 144 10.48 -6.76 1.00
N ILE A 145 10.16 -6.31 -0.21
CA ILE A 145 8.80 -6.39 -0.77
C ILE A 145 8.88 -6.91 -2.20
N VAL A 146 8.06 -7.90 -2.52
CA VAL A 146 7.71 -8.29 -3.90
C VAL A 146 6.19 -8.27 -4.01
N GLN A 147 5.65 -7.47 -4.93
CA GLN A 147 4.22 -7.39 -5.23
C GLN A 147 4.00 -7.71 -6.70
N ARG A 148 2.90 -8.40 -7.03
CA ARG A 148 2.57 -8.78 -8.40
C ARG A 148 1.13 -8.39 -8.71
N SER A 149 0.95 -7.48 -9.67
CA SER A 149 -0.36 -7.15 -10.22
C SER A 149 -0.67 -8.05 -11.42
N ASP A 150 0.33 -8.28 -12.29
CA ASP A 150 0.33 -9.27 -13.35
C ASP A 150 1.78 -9.74 -13.67
N ASP A 151 1.97 -10.55 -14.72
CA ASP A 151 3.30 -11.06 -15.09
C ASP A 151 4.32 -9.99 -15.49
N ASN A 152 3.85 -8.88 -16.08
CA ASN A 152 4.67 -7.78 -16.58
C ASN A 152 4.55 -6.51 -15.72
N VAL A 153 3.64 -6.49 -14.75
CA VAL A 153 3.36 -5.40 -13.83
C VAL A 153 3.53 -5.88 -12.40
N PHE A 154 4.69 -5.56 -11.84
CA PHE A 154 5.09 -6.00 -10.51
C PHE A 154 5.95 -4.93 -9.85
N ARG A 155 6.15 -5.09 -8.55
CA ARG A 155 6.97 -4.19 -7.73
C ARG A 155 7.99 -5.00 -6.95
N VAL A 156 9.21 -4.48 -6.89
CA VAL A 156 10.26 -4.93 -5.97
C VAL A 156 10.73 -3.73 -5.18
N ASN A 157 10.56 -3.75 -3.86
CA ASN A 157 10.80 -2.60 -2.99
C ASN A 157 10.08 -1.34 -3.49
N ASN A 158 10.80 -0.30 -3.92
CA ASN A 158 10.20 0.94 -4.45
C ASN A 158 10.28 1.04 -5.98
N ALA A 159 10.74 -0.02 -6.66
CA ALA A 159 10.78 -0.11 -8.12
C ALA A 159 9.51 -0.78 -8.64
N PHE A 160 8.80 -0.09 -9.53
CA PHE A 160 7.61 -0.58 -10.20
C PHE A 160 7.96 -0.88 -11.65
N PHE A 161 7.78 -2.14 -12.05
CA PHE A 161 8.08 -2.67 -13.37
C PHE A 161 6.80 -2.69 -14.18
N THR A 162 6.87 -2.20 -15.42
CA THR A 162 5.77 -2.21 -16.39
C THR A 162 6.32 -2.49 -17.78
N PRO A 163 5.48 -2.84 -18.76
CA PRO A 163 5.91 -2.93 -20.16
C PRO A 163 6.52 -1.64 -20.72
N ALA A 164 6.20 -0.47 -20.14
CA ALA A 164 6.71 0.83 -20.58
C ALA A 164 8.07 1.20 -19.97
N GLY A 165 8.53 0.45 -18.97
CA GLY A 165 9.77 0.72 -18.24
C GLY A 165 9.61 0.58 -16.73
N ILE A 166 10.60 1.10 -16.00
CA ILE A 166 10.70 1.01 -14.55
C ILE A 166 10.52 2.40 -13.94
N ILE A 167 9.72 2.49 -12.90
CA ILE A 167 9.54 3.70 -12.09
C ILE A 167 10.10 3.43 -10.70
N GLN A 168 11.20 4.08 -10.36
CA GLN A 168 11.83 4.00 -9.04
C GLN A 168 11.35 5.17 -8.19
N TYR A 169 10.54 4.90 -7.19
CA TYR A 169 10.07 5.92 -6.25
C TYR A 169 11.05 6.15 -5.11
N GLN A 170 11.17 7.41 -4.71
CA GLN A 170 11.74 7.79 -3.43
C GLN A 170 10.59 8.11 -2.46
N PRO A 171 10.64 7.66 -1.19
CA PRO A 171 9.66 8.07 -0.20
C PRO A 171 9.60 9.59 -0.08
N SER A 172 8.39 10.16 0.01
CA SER A 172 8.26 11.62 0.16
C SER A 172 8.95 12.13 1.44
N ALA A 173 9.34 13.40 1.45
CA ALA A 173 10.19 13.96 2.50
C ALA A 173 9.49 14.00 3.86
N VAL A 174 8.19 14.30 3.91
CA VAL A 174 7.43 14.52 5.15
C VAL A 174 6.68 13.26 5.58
N ALA A 175 5.76 12.75 4.75
CA ALA A 175 4.95 11.59 5.09
C ALA A 175 5.57 10.25 4.68
N GLY A 176 6.61 10.27 3.84
CA GLY A 176 7.22 9.04 3.34
C GLY A 176 6.30 8.25 2.42
N PHE A 177 5.45 8.92 1.62
CA PHE A 177 4.56 8.23 0.70
C PHE A 177 5.36 7.38 -0.29
N VAL A 178 4.93 6.14 -0.49
CA VAL A 178 5.39 5.26 -1.58
C VAL A 178 4.18 4.53 -2.16
N PRO A 179 3.88 4.65 -3.47
CA PRO A 179 4.50 5.58 -4.44
C PRO A 179 4.44 7.06 -4.04
N SER A 180 5.29 7.88 -4.68
CA SER A 180 5.41 9.33 -4.41
C SER A 180 5.54 10.12 -5.72
N ALA A 181 5.50 11.46 -5.67
CA ALA A 181 5.81 12.29 -6.84
C ALA A 181 7.31 12.35 -7.19
N ASP A 182 8.19 11.95 -6.25
CA ASP A 182 9.62 11.88 -6.47
C ASP A 182 9.99 10.50 -7.04
N ALA A 183 10.23 10.48 -8.35
CA ALA A 183 10.43 9.25 -9.11
C ALA A 183 11.48 9.42 -10.19
N THR A 184 12.30 8.37 -10.37
CA THR A 184 13.22 8.24 -11.51
C THR A 184 12.66 7.23 -12.50
N TYR A 185 12.72 7.56 -13.78
CA TYR A 185 12.17 6.76 -14.87
C TYR A 185 13.26 6.12 -15.71
N PHE A 186 13.10 4.83 -15.99
CA PHE A 186 14.01 4.08 -16.81
C PHE A 186 13.25 3.43 -17.96
N LYS A 187 13.57 3.82 -19.20
CA LYS A 187 12.91 3.32 -20.41
C LYS A 187 13.34 1.91 -20.80
N ASN A 188 14.53 1.49 -20.37
CA ASN A 188 15.07 0.14 -20.58
C ASN A 188 15.73 -0.35 -19.30
N VAL A 189 15.59 -1.65 -19.04
CA VAL A 189 16.12 -2.34 -17.87
C VAL A 189 17.65 -2.17 -17.82
N THR A 190 18.32 -2.30 -18.98
CA THR A 190 19.78 -2.24 -19.19
C THR A 190 20.52 -0.98 -18.73
N ASN A 191 19.81 0.08 -18.36
CA ASN A 191 20.40 1.34 -17.92
C ASN A 191 20.40 1.49 -16.39
N ILE A 192 20.08 0.43 -15.64
CA ILE A 192 20.04 0.46 -14.17
C ILE A 192 21.03 -0.56 -13.59
N GLU A 193 22.24 -0.10 -13.28
CA GLU A 193 23.28 -0.94 -12.66
C GLU A 193 22.84 -1.61 -11.34
N ALA A 194 21.82 -1.07 -10.64
CA ALA A 194 21.31 -1.62 -9.37
C ALA A 194 19.98 -2.41 -9.47
N CYS A 195 19.14 -2.21 -10.49
CA CYS A 195 17.79 -2.84 -10.58
C CYS A 195 17.65 -3.88 -11.70
N ASP A 196 18.60 -3.99 -12.63
CA ASP A 196 18.63 -5.07 -13.63
C ASP A 196 18.52 -6.46 -12.98
N LEU A 197 19.12 -6.60 -11.79
CA LEU A 197 19.09 -7.85 -11.05
C LEU A 197 17.78 -8.06 -10.26
N CYS A 198 17.07 -7.03 -9.83
CA CYS A 198 15.86 -7.22 -9.01
C CYS A 198 14.77 -7.98 -9.77
N SER A 199 14.61 -7.68 -11.06
CA SER A 199 13.67 -8.40 -11.94
C SER A 199 14.06 -9.88 -12.10
N SER A 200 15.33 -10.17 -12.37
CA SER A 200 15.79 -11.56 -12.55
C SER A 200 15.83 -12.34 -11.23
N ARG A 201 16.35 -11.74 -10.16
CA ARG A 201 16.43 -12.33 -8.81
C ARG A 201 15.06 -12.73 -8.28
N SER A 202 14.03 -11.89 -8.47
CA SER A 202 12.69 -12.18 -7.96
C SER A 202 11.80 -13.01 -8.91
N ALA A 203 12.29 -13.40 -10.10
CA ALA A 203 11.49 -14.11 -11.10
C ALA A 203 10.85 -15.38 -10.55
N LYS A 204 11.64 -16.25 -9.89
CA LYS A 204 11.16 -17.51 -9.33
C LYS A 204 10.06 -17.31 -8.29
N VAL A 205 10.19 -16.29 -7.43
CA VAL A 205 9.16 -15.98 -6.43
C VAL A 205 7.92 -15.39 -7.08
N ARG A 206 8.06 -14.56 -8.13
CA ARG A 206 6.92 -14.08 -8.90
C ARG A 206 6.15 -15.21 -9.61
N ASP A 207 6.84 -16.25 -10.09
CA ASP A 207 6.19 -17.44 -10.67
C ASP A 207 5.35 -18.18 -9.62
N ILE A 208 5.87 -18.32 -8.40
CA ILE A 208 5.12 -18.85 -7.26
C ILE A 208 3.91 -17.95 -6.96
N MET A 209 4.10 -16.63 -6.93
CA MET A 209 3.00 -15.70 -6.72
C MET A 209 1.91 -15.82 -7.78
N ALA A 210 2.29 -15.97 -9.05
CA ALA A 210 1.35 -16.19 -10.15
C ALA A 210 0.56 -17.49 -9.97
N LYS A 211 1.26 -18.61 -9.69
CA LYS A 211 0.67 -19.93 -9.49
C LYS A 211 -0.31 -19.99 -8.31
N HIS A 212 -0.04 -19.25 -7.25
CA HIS A 212 -0.82 -19.29 -6.00
C HIS A 212 -1.72 -18.07 -5.78
N HIS A 213 -1.84 -17.18 -6.78
CA HIS A 213 -2.62 -15.95 -6.71
C HIS A 213 -2.26 -15.08 -5.49
N ILE A 214 -0.97 -14.81 -5.32
CA ILE A 214 -0.44 -13.99 -4.22
C ILE A 214 -0.27 -12.56 -4.70
N ALA A 215 -0.87 -11.61 -4.01
CA ALA A 215 -0.71 -10.19 -4.29
C ALA A 215 0.66 -9.67 -3.87
N ALA A 216 1.13 -10.00 -2.66
CA ALA A 216 2.42 -9.51 -2.15
C ALA A 216 3.10 -10.49 -1.18
N MET A 217 4.43 -10.46 -1.17
CA MET A 217 5.29 -11.06 -0.16
C MET A 217 6.17 -9.99 0.46
N VAL A 218 6.19 -9.93 1.79
CA VAL A 218 6.88 -8.89 2.57
C VAL A 218 7.74 -9.54 3.63
N LYS A 219 9.05 -9.26 3.60
CA LYS A 219 9.96 -9.55 4.69
C LYS A 219 9.79 -8.49 5.76
N GLU A 220 9.16 -8.84 6.88
CA GLU A 220 8.95 -7.92 8.00
C GLU A 220 10.18 -7.83 8.91
N SER A 221 10.88 -8.95 9.09
CA SER A 221 12.16 -9.04 9.78
C SER A 221 12.90 -10.32 9.38
N ASP A 222 14.09 -10.54 9.90
CA ASP A 222 14.78 -11.82 9.71
C ASP A 222 13.93 -12.98 10.27
N GLY A 223 13.75 -14.02 9.46
CA GLY A 223 12.92 -15.18 9.79
C GLY A 223 11.41 -14.91 9.83
N VAL A 224 10.94 -13.72 9.42
CA VAL A 224 9.51 -13.37 9.45
C VAL A 224 9.04 -12.85 8.09
N MET A 225 8.16 -13.63 7.47
CA MET A 225 7.57 -13.35 6.17
C MET A 225 6.06 -13.17 6.29
N ASN A 226 5.54 -12.15 5.63
CA ASN A 226 4.12 -11.92 5.48
C ASN A 226 3.74 -12.12 4.01
N ILE A 227 2.86 -13.09 3.75
CA ILE A 227 2.39 -13.42 2.40
C ILE A 227 0.92 -13.05 2.32
N ILE A 228 0.63 -12.03 1.52
CA ILE A 228 -0.69 -11.46 1.33
C ILE A 228 -1.28 -12.03 0.03
N PHE A 229 -2.37 -12.78 0.16
CA PHE A 229 -3.02 -13.36 -1.01
C PHE A 229 -3.85 -12.33 -1.75
N ASP A 230 -4.66 -11.55 -1.02
CA ASP A 230 -5.51 -10.52 -1.59
C ASP A 230 -5.82 -9.43 -0.56
N GLY A 231 -6.25 -8.28 -1.04
CA GLY A 231 -6.68 -7.19 -0.18
C GLY A 231 -7.03 -5.91 -0.92
N ILE A 232 -7.82 -5.06 -0.28
CA ILE A 232 -8.15 -3.72 -0.75
C ILE A 232 -8.24 -2.80 0.47
N SER A 233 -7.54 -1.67 0.44
CA SER A 233 -7.47 -0.72 1.56
C SER A 233 -6.90 -1.39 2.82
N ASN A 234 -7.57 -1.32 3.96
CA ASN A 234 -7.18 -1.94 5.20
C ASN A 234 -7.67 -3.39 5.35
N ASN A 235 -8.41 -3.92 4.37
CA ASN A 235 -8.95 -5.28 4.40
C ASN A 235 -8.07 -6.22 3.59
N HIS A 236 -7.19 -6.95 4.27
CA HIS A 236 -6.26 -7.90 3.66
C HIS A 236 -6.46 -9.29 4.27
N TRP A 237 -6.04 -10.33 3.56
CA TRP A 237 -5.86 -11.65 4.16
C TRP A 237 -4.61 -12.33 3.64
N GLY A 238 -4.06 -13.21 4.47
CA GLY A 238 -2.81 -13.85 4.16
C GLY A 238 -2.35 -14.85 5.19
N VAL A 239 -1.07 -15.15 5.12
CA VAL A 239 -0.38 -16.02 6.06
C VAL A 239 0.93 -15.36 6.50
N LYS A 240 1.16 -15.38 7.81
CA LYS A 240 2.44 -15.02 8.40
C LYS A 240 3.24 -16.29 8.65
N LEU A 241 4.45 -16.34 8.11
CA LEU A 241 5.45 -17.37 8.37
C LEU A 241 6.50 -16.79 9.31
N SER A 242 6.84 -17.51 10.37
CA SER A 242 7.84 -17.06 11.33
C SER A 242 8.68 -18.22 11.83
N ASP A 243 10.00 -18.08 11.85
CA ASP A 243 10.91 -19.03 12.49
C ASP A 243 10.72 -19.04 14.03
N ASN A 244 10.11 -17.98 14.58
CA ASN A 244 9.77 -17.85 15.99
C ASN A 244 8.25 -17.84 16.22
N SER A 245 7.72 -18.82 16.95
CA SER A 245 6.29 -18.95 17.27
C SER A 245 5.71 -17.82 18.13
N ASP A 246 6.55 -17.01 18.76
CA ASP A 246 6.12 -15.85 19.54
C ASP A 246 5.75 -14.65 18.66
N VAL A 247 6.27 -14.59 17.43
CA VAL A 247 5.98 -13.53 16.48
C VAL A 247 4.77 -13.92 15.63
N LYS A 248 3.57 -13.65 16.17
CA LYS A 248 2.30 -14.01 15.52
C LYS A 248 1.30 -12.85 15.50
N PRO A 249 0.42 -12.79 14.47
CA PRO A 249 -0.75 -11.94 14.50
C PRO A 249 -1.58 -12.18 15.76
N VAL A 250 -2.15 -11.11 16.31
CA VAL A 250 -3.05 -11.18 17.47
C VAL A 250 -4.33 -10.44 17.12
N LYS A 251 -5.47 -11.13 17.22
CA LYS A 251 -6.78 -10.53 16.93
C LYS A 251 -6.99 -9.24 17.73
N GLY A 252 -7.45 -8.20 17.06
CA GLY A 252 -7.64 -6.84 17.59
C GLY A 252 -6.39 -5.95 17.57
N GLN A 253 -5.19 -6.52 17.42
CA GLN A 253 -3.94 -5.73 17.31
C GLN A 253 -3.71 -5.27 15.86
N PRO A 254 -3.11 -4.09 15.65
CA PRO A 254 -2.72 -3.65 14.32
C PRO A 254 -1.48 -4.40 13.80
N ASN A 255 -1.41 -4.59 12.48
CA ASN A 255 -0.19 -5.01 11.78
C ASN A 255 0.76 -3.81 11.57
N ALA A 256 1.89 -4.04 10.88
CA ALA A 256 2.88 -2.98 10.59
C ALA A 256 2.32 -1.82 9.74
N LEU A 257 1.28 -2.09 8.96
CA LEU A 257 0.53 -1.11 8.16
C LEU A 257 -0.60 -0.43 8.95
N GLY A 258 -0.81 -0.78 10.22
CA GLY A 258 -1.86 -0.20 11.07
C GLY A 258 -3.21 -0.93 11.01
N TYR A 259 -3.36 -1.96 10.19
CA TYR A 259 -4.64 -2.65 9.99
C TYR A 259 -4.87 -3.68 11.09
N ARG A 260 -6.05 -3.62 11.71
CA ARG A 260 -6.37 -4.51 12.84
C ARG A 260 -6.66 -5.91 12.33
N TYR A 261 -6.08 -6.92 12.98
CA TYR A 261 -6.41 -8.30 12.70
C TYR A 261 -7.82 -8.62 13.20
N ASP A 262 -8.69 -9.05 12.30
CA ASP A 262 -10.08 -9.42 12.58
C ASP A 262 -10.23 -10.93 12.80
N ASP A 263 -9.56 -11.76 12.01
CA ASP A 263 -9.51 -13.22 12.19
C ASP A 263 -8.07 -13.71 12.18
N VAL A 264 -7.75 -14.65 13.06
CA VAL A 264 -6.40 -15.21 13.22
C VAL A 264 -6.51 -16.69 13.57
N ILE A 265 -5.85 -17.54 12.79
CA ILE A 265 -5.83 -19.00 13.00
C ILE A 265 -4.42 -19.52 12.86
N ALA A 266 -3.93 -20.21 13.88
CA ALA A 266 -2.71 -20.99 13.78
C ALA A 266 -2.96 -22.24 12.91
N ILE A 267 -2.30 -22.33 11.76
CA ILE A 267 -2.26 -23.55 10.94
C ILE A 267 -1.21 -24.49 11.54
N THR A 268 -0.06 -23.93 11.90
CA THR A 268 0.99 -24.55 12.73
C THR A 268 1.49 -23.50 13.74
N PRO A 269 2.40 -23.84 14.68
CA PRO A 269 2.99 -22.85 15.58
C PRO A 269 3.74 -21.70 14.87
N THR A 270 4.21 -21.92 13.64
CA THR A 270 5.03 -20.98 12.86
C THR A 270 4.34 -20.45 11.61
N VAL A 271 3.10 -20.90 11.34
CA VAL A 271 2.31 -20.53 10.16
C VAL A 271 0.93 -20.10 10.62
N ILE A 272 0.66 -18.80 10.51
CA ILE A 272 -0.55 -18.18 11.06
C ILE A 272 -1.35 -17.50 9.95
N TYR A 273 -2.54 -18.02 9.66
CA TYR A 273 -3.53 -17.34 8.84
C TYR A 273 -4.01 -16.07 9.53
N TYR A 274 -4.26 -15.02 8.75
CA TYR A 274 -4.95 -13.82 9.25
C TYR A 274 -5.87 -13.19 8.21
N GLN A 275 -6.83 -12.41 8.70
CA GLN A 275 -7.60 -11.40 7.96
C GLN A 275 -7.59 -10.08 8.76
N THR A 276 -7.57 -8.94 8.07
CA THR A 276 -7.72 -7.60 8.66
C THR A 276 -9.03 -6.94 8.25
N ASN A 277 -9.48 -5.98 9.06
CA ASN A 277 -10.67 -5.15 8.85
C ASN A 277 -10.53 -3.81 9.57
#